data_AF-A0A534L7X7-F1
#
_entry.id   AF-A0A534L7X7-F1
#
_cell.length_a   1.000
_cell.length_b   1.000
_cell.length_c   1.000
_cell.angle_alpha   90.00
_cell.angle_beta   90.00
_cell.angle_gamma   90.00
#
_symmetry.space_group_name_H-M   'P 1'
#
loop_
_entity.id
_entity.type
_entity.pdbx_description
1 polymer ?
#
loop_
_entity_poly.entity_id
_entity_poly.type
_entity_poly.pdbx_seq_one_letter_code
_entity_poly.pdbx_strand_id
1 'polypeptide(L)'
;MPPAVLMALLPPVSEEVSKTAVGAKRTAKALGTSRSEPPALEAFLQMNPEDKFDLEIVNSINMHAVLEQARGDKHILHQVVRTTEALLPRVRAETEDPILVSGILRDKTLDWFRRSPTDRTWTETAPLRWGGMFHESRVPGGRLSRKLSIRLAGLIGQCVDAAGTMAFLRAGVTGLFRGSKMMAKAVQFSLGSKRPRFTQQVAQAYLDDLANGPRDGDGSLPLERLSALARRNGTTEVNITLTELFAQETANLLTVIDPRFHLGMSALSIRIVPARNQEDGATYDLIQANARSSKKSANADAANVDADPTSPWEREGITKKDWSMLLRDLAKRKGKLDPPPRENARDRESYLSLRELILTDGAARKFFLGVHWKGRPSSLVLLCELLSKGSLVPDVETDGDYLEAELDHIDQDLEGREGEWDVGHGWTVVREKGTGGVTTYRAKGKPGD
;
A
#
# COMPACT_ATOMS: atom_id res chain seq x y z
N MET A 1 90.96 12.40 2.12
CA MET A 1 89.53 12.70 1.92
C MET A 1 89.36 14.20 2.11
N PRO A 2 88.76 14.91 1.14
CA PRO A 2 88.74 16.37 1.11
C PRO A 2 87.67 16.96 2.06
N PRO A 3 87.74 18.27 2.35
CA PRO A 3 87.45 18.83 3.69
C PRO A 3 86.33 19.87 3.72
N ALA A 4 86.03 20.37 4.95
CA ALA A 4 85.60 21.74 5.29
C ALA A 4 84.21 22.19 4.78
N VAL A 5 83.40 23.08 5.37
CA VAL A 5 83.36 24.04 6.49
C VAL A 5 82.04 24.86 6.26
N LEU A 6 81.63 25.71 7.22
CA LEU A 6 80.67 26.85 7.12
C LEU A 6 79.18 26.50 7.19
N MET A 7 78.41 26.84 8.25
CA MET A 7 78.06 28.17 8.80
C MET A 7 77.37 29.13 7.81
N ALA A 8 76.17 29.55 8.25
CA ALA A 8 75.47 30.80 8.00
C ALA A 8 74.60 30.93 6.72
N LEU A 9 73.30 31.17 6.92
CA LEU A 9 72.62 32.47 6.64
C LEU A 9 71.09 32.27 6.46
N LEU A 10 70.31 32.79 7.41
CA LEU A 10 69.01 33.42 7.13
C LEU A 10 69.25 34.94 7.09
N PRO A 11 68.34 35.78 6.56
CA PRO A 11 67.61 35.79 5.28
C PRO A 11 67.94 37.10 4.51
N PRO A 12 67.11 37.61 3.58
CA PRO A 12 66.25 38.69 4.06
C PRO A 12 64.81 38.68 3.51
N VAL A 13 63.95 39.23 4.35
CA VAL A 13 62.64 39.80 4.04
C VAL A 13 62.81 40.96 3.06
N SER A 14 61.91 41.05 2.08
CA SER A 14 61.48 42.35 1.54
C SER A 14 59.96 42.33 1.39
N GLU A 15 59.30 43.08 2.26
CA GLU A 15 57.94 43.59 2.08
C GLU A 15 57.91 44.62 0.94
N GLU A 16 56.85 44.61 0.15
CA GLU A 16 55.96 45.77 -0.09
C GLU A 16 54.67 45.25 -0.79
N VAL A 17 53.53 45.18 -0.09
CA VAL A 17 52.49 46.23 0.01
C VAL A 17 51.74 46.36 -1.33
N SER A 18 50.50 45.86 -1.51
CA SER A 18 49.28 46.47 -0.97
C SER A 18 47.99 45.70 -1.37
N LYS A 19 47.09 45.56 -0.37
CA LYS A 19 45.60 45.61 -0.43
C LYS A 19 44.88 44.43 -1.13
N THR A 20 43.86 43.76 -0.58
CA THR A 20 42.92 43.98 0.53
C THR A 20 42.01 42.73 0.58
N ALA A 21 41.70 42.17 1.76
CA ALA A 21 40.36 41.66 2.14
C ALA A 21 40.39 40.79 3.42
N VAL A 22 40.17 41.48 4.54
CA VAL A 22 39.45 41.08 5.76
C VAL A 22 38.87 39.65 5.83
N GLY A 23 39.42 38.85 6.75
CA GLY A 23 38.63 38.23 7.83
C GLY A 23 37.93 36.90 7.56
N ALA A 24 38.67 35.84 7.24
CA ALA A 24 38.17 34.46 7.34
C ALA A 24 38.12 33.99 8.80
N LYS A 25 36.92 33.92 9.39
CA LYS A 25 36.68 33.13 10.62
C LYS A 25 36.63 31.64 10.23
N ARG A 26 37.73 30.93 10.47
CA ARG A 26 37.77 29.47 10.54
C ARG A 26 36.93 29.01 11.73
N THR A 27 35.90 28.21 11.48
CA THR A 27 35.33 27.31 12.50
C THR A 27 35.51 25.87 12.04
N ALA A 28 36.13 25.12 12.94
CA ALA A 28 36.57 23.74 12.89
C ALA A 28 35.68 22.77 12.10
N LYS A 29 36.33 22.03 11.19
CA LYS A 29 35.86 20.71 10.73
C LYS A 29 35.93 19.75 11.93
N ALA A 30 34.77 19.28 12.38
CA ALA A 30 34.69 18.11 13.23
C ALA A 30 35.06 16.88 12.39
N LEU A 31 36.09 16.17 12.84
CA LEU A 31 36.58 14.91 12.32
C LEU A 31 35.59 13.82 12.73
N GLY A 32 34.87 13.25 11.75
CA GLY A 32 33.94 12.14 11.96
C GLY A 32 33.92 11.24 10.73
N THR A 33 34.80 10.22 10.73
CA THR A 33 34.76 9.00 9.90
C THR A 33 34.14 9.12 8.50
N SER A 34 34.85 9.76 7.57
CA SER A 34 34.50 9.72 6.14
C SER A 34 35.01 8.41 5.53
N ARG A 35 34.14 7.39 5.44
CA ARG A 35 34.23 6.47 4.28
C ARG A 35 33.97 7.36 3.07
N SER A 36 34.98 7.60 2.22
CA SER A 36 34.83 8.42 1.03
C SER A 36 33.78 7.79 0.13
N GLU A 37 32.62 8.41 0.02
CA GLU A 37 31.64 8.03 -1.00
C GLU A 37 32.29 8.13 -2.37
N PRO A 38 32.10 7.14 -3.27
CA PRO A 38 32.59 7.24 -4.63
C PRO A 38 32.00 8.48 -5.32
N PRO A 39 32.74 9.14 -6.21
CA PRO A 39 32.22 10.27 -6.97
C PRO A 39 30.92 9.89 -7.67
N ALA A 40 29.94 10.80 -7.68
CA ALA A 40 28.58 10.53 -8.19
C ALA A 40 28.56 9.88 -9.58
N LEU A 41 29.50 10.24 -10.45
CA LEU A 41 29.69 9.63 -11.77
C LEU A 41 30.08 8.14 -11.68
N GLU A 42 31.03 7.78 -10.83
CA GLU A 42 31.47 6.39 -10.68
C GLU A 42 30.35 5.52 -10.11
N ALA A 43 29.65 6.01 -9.08
CA ALA A 43 28.49 5.32 -8.53
C ALA A 43 27.40 5.10 -9.59
N PHE A 44 27.15 6.10 -10.44
CA PHE A 44 26.17 6.01 -11.52
C PHE A 44 26.58 4.99 -12.59
N LEU A 45 27.85 5.01 -13.03
CA LEU A 45 28.34 4.13 -14.10
C LEU A 45 28.44 2.65 -13.69
N GLN A 46 28.51 2.36 -12.39
CA GLN A 46 28.50 0.99 -11.87
C GLN A 46 27.09 0.36 -11.83
N MET A 47 26.04 1.13 -12.12
CA MET A 47 24.67 0.65 -12.09
C MET A 47 24.34 -0.23 -13.31
N ASN A 48 23.62 -1.31 -13.04
CA ASN A 48 23.11 -2.22 -14.05
C ASN A 48 21.64 -2.54 -13.72
N PRO A 49 20.71 -2.51 -14.69
CA PRO A 49 19.31 -2.89 -14.49
C PRO A 49 19.10 -4.32 -13.94
N GLU A 50 20.05 -5.24 -14.08
CA GLU A 50 19.90 -6.65 -13.66
C GLU A 50 20.44 -6.92 -12.24
N ASP A 51 21.73 -6.70 -11.99
CA ASP A 51 22.38 -7.16 -10.74
C ASP A 51 22.58 -6.07 -9.67
N LYS A 52 22.49 -4.79 -10.05
CA LYS A 52 22.82 -3.65 -9.17
C LYS A 52 21.79 -2.53 -9.25
N PHE A 53 20.54 -2.90 -9.48
CA PHE A 53 19.45 -1.95 -9.55
C PHE A 53 18.84 -1.75 -8.16
N ASP A 54 18.88 -0.51 -7.68
CA ASP A 54 18.12 -0.07 -6.52
C ASP A 54 17.50 1.28 -6.86
N LEU A 55 16.17 1.31 -6.86
CA LEU A 55 15.40 2.50 -7.22
C LEU A 55 15.72 3.70 -6.34
N GLU A 56 15.97 3.48 -5.05
CA GLU A 56 16.27 4.53 -4.09
C GLU A 56 17.69 5.07 -4.30
N ILE A 57 18.67 4.20 -4.56
CA ILE A 57 20.03 4.64 -4.91
C ILE A 57 19.97 5.48 -6.19
N VAL A 58 19.29 5.00 -7.24
CA VAL A 58 19.10 5.75 -8.49
C VAL A 58 18.42 7.10 -8.22
N ASN A 59 17.40 7.14 -7.35
CA ASN A 59 16.70 8.37 -7.01
C ASN A 59 17.59 9.39 -6.28
N SER A 60 18.50 8.91 -5.43
CA SER A 60 19.40 9.73 -4.61
C SER A 60 20.56 10.37 -5.41
N ILE A 61 20.86 9.87 -6.61
CA ILE A 61 21.99 10.37 -7.40
C ILE A 61 21.78 11.83 -7.80
N ASN A 62 22.81 12.64 -7.56
CA ASN A 62 22.87 14.01 -8.04
C ASN A 62 23.22 14.03 -9.53
N MET A 63 22.19 13.98 -10.38
CA MET A 63 22.32 13.98 -11.85
C MET A 63 23.11 15.19 -12.38
N HIS A 64 23.03 16.34 -11.70
CA HIS A 64 23.82 17.52 -12.07
C HIS A 64 25.31 17.30 -11.80
N ALA A 65 25.66 16.66 -10.67
CA ALA A 65 27.05 16.32 -10.38
C ALA A 65 27.61 15.29 -11.37
N VAL A 66 26.81 14.30 -11.78
CA VAL A 66 27.18 13.34 -12.83
C VAL A 66 27.50 14.06 -14.14
N LEU A 67 26.64 14.99 -14.57
CA LEU A 67 26.86 15.76 -15.79
C LEU A 67 28.13 16.61 -15.71
N GLU A 68 28.33 17.34 -14.62
CA GLU A 68 29.52 18.21 -14.44
C GLU A 68 30.82 17.40 -14.38
N GLN A 69 30.81 16.23 -13.72
CA GLN A 69 31.98 15.33 -13.66
C GLN A 69 32.30 14.69 -15.01
N ALA A 70 31.28 14.39 -15.83
CA ALA A 70 31.46 13.87 -17.17
C ALA A 70 31.80 14.96 -18.21
N ARG A 71 31.64 16.24 -17.84
CA ARG A 71 31.78 17.36 -18.76
C ARG A 71 33.22 17.48 -19.24
N GLY A 72 33.39 17.58 -20.56
CA GLY A 72 34.71 17.67 -21.20
C GLY A 72 35.22 16.35 -21.77
N ASP A 73 34.65 15.21 -21.39
CA ASP A 73 34.96 13.90 -21.99
C ASP A 73 33.74 13.31 -22.71
N LYS A 74 33.83 13.28 -24.05
CA LYS A 74 32.75 12.75 -24.91
C LYS A 74 32.51 11.25 -24.70
N HIS A 75 33.55 10.48 -24.39
CA HIS A 75 33.41 9.04 -24.17
C HIS A 75 32.61 8.77 -22.90
N ILE A 76 32.93 9.48 -21.82
CA ILE A 76 32.20 9.38 -20.55
C ILE A 76 30.75 9.85 -20.72
N LEU A 77 30.51 10.97 -21.42
CA LEU A 77 29.15 11.42 -21.72
C LEU A 77 28.33 10.37 -22.50
N HIS A 78 28.95 9.67 -23.46
CA HIS A 78 28.29 8.56 -24.16
C HIS A 78 27.99 7.38 -23.23
N GLN A 79 28.89 7.07 -22.30
CA GLN A 79 28.69 6.00 -21.33
C GLN A 79 27.54 6.33 -20.35
N VAL A 80 27.49 7.57 -19.85
CA VAL A 80 26.39 8.07 -19.01
C VAL A 80 25.05 7.94 -19.73
N VAL A 81 24.98 8.31 -21.02
CA VAL A 81 23.77 8.12 -21.82
C VAL A 81 23.40 6.65 -21.92
N ARG A 82 24.32 5.76 -22.29
CA ARG A 82 24.03 4.31 -22.39
C ARG A 82 23.51 3.72 -21.08
N THR A 83 24.14 4.07 -19.95
CA THR A 83 23.68 3.63 -18.62
C THR A 83 22.28 4.18 -18.31
N THR A 84 22.04 5.46 -18.62
CA THR A 84 20.72 6.08 -18.43
C THR A 84 19.64 5.41 -19.30
N GLU A 85 19.95 5.11 -20.55
CA GLU A 85 19.07 4.42 -21.49
C GLU A 85 18.74 2.99 -21.03
N ALA A 86 19.70 2.29 -20.42
CA ALA A 86 19.51 0.95 -19.87
C ALA A 86 18.64 0.97 -18.59
N LEU A 87 18.80 1.97 -17.73
CA LEU A 87 18.05 2.07 -16.46
C LEU A 87 16.61 2.56 -16.67
N LEU A 88 16.36 3.44 -17.64
CA LEU A 88 15.09 4.14 -17.80
C LEU A 88 13.86 3.21 -17.97
N PRO A 89 13.91 2.12 -18.77
CA PRO A 89 12.80 1.19 -18.89
C PRO A 89 12.44 0.52 -17.56
N ARG A 90 13.46 0.10 -16.78
CA ARG A 90 13.26 -0.52 -15.48
C ARG A 90 12.67 0.45 -14.46
N VAL A 91 13.20 1.67 -14.40
CA VAL A 91 12.66 2.75 -13.56
C VAL A 91 11.19 3.03 -13.91
N ARG A 92 10.82 3.05 -15.19
CA ARG A 92 9.41 3.23 -15.59
C ARG A 92 8.55 2.04 -15.18
N ALA A 93 9.01 0.80 -15.37
CA ALA A 93 8.26 -0.36 -14.92
C ALA A 93 7.94 -0.26 -13.41
N GLU A 94 8.96 0.00 -12.58
CA GLU A 94 8.79 0.08 -11.13
C GLU A 94 7.99 1.31 -10.64
N THR A 95 8.04 2.43 -11.35
CA THR A 95 7.38 3.68 -10.91
C THR A 95 6.04 3.94 -11.58
N GLU A 96 5.63 3.14 -12.56
CA GLU A 96 4.41 3.36 -13.34
C GLU A 96 3.44 2.17 -13.33
N ASP A 97 3.90 0.95 -13.05
CA ASP A 97 3.04 -0.22 -12.86
C ASP A 97 2.38 -0.20 -11.45
N PRO A 98 1.05 -0.17 -11.33
CA PRO A 98 0.36 -0.14 -10.03
C PRO A 98 0.75 -1.28 -9.07
N ILE A 99 1.06 -2.47 -9.59
CA ILE A 99 1.43 -3.64 -8.76
C ILE A 99 2.81 -3.41 -8.14
N LEU A 100 3.78 -2.98 -8.94
CA LEU A 100 5.13 -2.70 -8.46
C LEU A 100 5.17 -1.47 -7.56
N VAL A 101 4.41 -0.42 -7.92
CA VAL A 101 4.23 0.76 -7.08
C VAL A 101 3.64 0.36 -5.73
N SER A 102 2.60 -0.48 -5.68
CA SER A 102 2.04 -1.01 -4.43
C SER A 102 3.10 -1.70 -3.58
N GLY A 103 3.88 -2.62 -4.18
CA GLY A 103 4.97 -3.31 -3.49
C GLY A 103 5.99 -2.34 -2.87
N ILE A 104 6.46 -1.37 -3.66
CA ILE A 104 7.42 -0.36 -3.19
C ILE A 104 6.82 0.49 -2.07
N LEU A 105 5.55 0.91 -2.16
CA LEU A 105 4.90 1.68 -1.10
C LEU A 105 4.82 0.87 0.20
N ARG A 106 4.50 -0.43 0.14
CA ARG A 106 4.50 -1.30 1.32
C ARG A 106 5.90 -1.41 1.92
N ASP A 107 6.93 -1.62 1.10
CA ASP A 107 8.32 -1.67 1.56
C ASP A 107 8.78 -0.36 2.21
N LYS A 108 8.41 0.79 1.65
CA LYS A 108 8.69 2.10 2.27
C LYS A 108 7.88 2.35 3.54
N THR A 109 6.68 1.80 3.63
CA THR A 109 5.88 1.86 4.86
C THR A 109 6.51 0.99 5.96
N LEU A 110 7.06 -0.19 5.60
CA LEU A 110 7.81 -1.05 6.53
C LEU A 110 9.09 -0.36 7.00
N ASP A 111 9.80 0.28 6.08
CA ASP A 111 10.97 1.10 6.37
C ASP A 111 10.63 2.21 7.38
N TRP A 112 9.60 3.00 7.09
CA TRP A 112 9.09 4.03 7.98
C TRP A 112 8.71 3.46 9.35
N PHE A 113 7.96 2.36 9.40
CA PHE A 113 7.52 1.75 10.66
C PHE A 113 8.71 1.34 11.54
N ARG A 114 9.75 0.74 10.94
CA ARG A 114 10.88 0.14 11.68
C ARG A 114 11.99 1.13 12.00
N ARG A 115 12.35 2.00 11.05
CA ARG A 115 13.57 2.84 11.15
C ARG A 115 13.27 4.25 11.61
N SER A 116 12.12 4.81 11.23
CA SER A 116 11.83 6.23 11.51
C SER A 116 11.81 6.63 12.99
N PRO A 117 11.34 5.80 13.96
CA PRO A 117 11.39 6.17 15.38
C PRO A 117 12.82 6.31 15.93
N THR A 118 13.75 5.55 15.37
CA THR A 118 15.15 5.50 15.84
C THR A 118 16.08 6.43 15.06
N ASP A 119 15.68 6.84 13.86
CA ASP A 119 16.47 7.70 12.99
C ASP A 119 16.21 9.18 13.31
N ARG A 120 17.15 9.79 14.03
CA ARG A 120 17.11 11.22 14.38
C ARG A 120 17.19 12.14 13.15
N THR A 121 17.67 11.63 12.02
CA THR A 121 17.83 12.37 10.77
C THR A 121 16.72 12.08 9.77
N TRP A 122 15.66 11.36 10.16
CA TRP A 122 14.59 10.93 9.27
C TRP A 122 13.99 12.09 8.46
N THR A 123 13.62 13.17 9.16
CA THR A 123 12.97 14.35 8.55
C THR A 123 13.88 15.10 7.58
N GLU A 124 15.19 14.95 7.69
CA GLU A 124 16.16 15.57 6.80
C GLU A 124 16.51 14.66 5.61
N THR A 125 16.61 13.35 5.85
CA THR A 125 17.14 12.39 4.88
C THR A 125 16.05 11.69 4.07
N ALA A 126 14.95 11.25 4.69
CA ALA A 126 13.89 10.50 4.01
C ALA A 126 13.23 11.31 2.88
N PRO A 127 12.88 12.61 3.06
CA PRO A 127 12.34 13.40 1.96
C PRO A 127 13.29 13.56 0.77
N LEU A 128 14.60 13.61 1.01
CA LEU A 128 15.60 13.69 -0.07
C LEU A 128 15.74 12.36 -0.82
N ARG A 129 15.64 11.24 -0.08
CA ARG A 129 15.74 9.88 -0.63
C ARG A 129 14.50 9.48 -1.42
N TRP A 130 13.32 9.90 -0.98
CA TRP A 130 12.02 9.45 -1.51
C TRP A 130 11.33 10.48 -2.40
N GLY A 131 11.69 11.75 -2.25
CA GLY A 131 11.12 12.85 -3.02
C GLY A 131 11.40 12.72 -4.50
N GLY A 132 10.37 12.78 -5.33
CA GLY A 132 10.51 12.73 -6.78
C GLY A 132 10.57 11.31 -7.36
N MET A 133 10.33 10.27 -6.56
CA MET A 133 10.44 8.88 -7.03
C MET A 133 9.33 8.53 -8.03
N PHE A 134 8.06 8.78 -7.69
CA PHE A 134 6.90 8.49 -8.52
C PHE A 134 6.37 9.72 -9.26
N HIS A 135 6.35 10.87 -8.60
CA HIS A 135 5.86 12.14 -9.14
C HIS A 135 6.66 13.31 -8.56
N GLU A 136 6.46 14.52 -9.09
CA GLU A 136 7.04 15.73 -8.52
C GLU A 136 6.69 15.89 -7.04
N SER A 137 7.71 16.16 -6.23
CA SER A 137 7.61 16.31 -4.77
C SER A 137 8.36 17.55 -4.31
N ARG A 138 7.82 18.21 -3.28
CA ARG A 138 8.49 19.32 -2.59
C ARG A 138 9.23 18.76 -1.38
N VAL A 139 10.56 18.78 -1.46
CA VAL A 139 11.44 18.35 -0.37
C VAL A 139 11.76 19.54 0.56
N PRO A 140 12.21 19.29 1.82
CA PRO A 140 12.65 20.33 2.74
C PRO A 140 13.64 21.31 2.08
N GLY A 141 13.51 22.59 2.43
CA GLY A 141 14.25 23.67 1.76
C GLY A 141 13.60 24.20 0.47
N GLY A 142 12.36 23.78 0.16
CA GLY A 142 11.55 24.36 -0.92
C GLY A 142 11.96 23.91 -2.33
N ARG A 143 12.91 22.98 -2.44
CA ARG A 143 13.37 22.45 -3.72
C ARG A 143 12.30 21.49 -4.29
N LEU A 144 11.97 21.69 -5.56
CA LEU A 144 11.12 20.76 -6.30
C LEU A 144 11.98 19.60 -6.82
N SER A 145 11.75 18.39 -6.32
CA SER A 145 12.29 17.17 -6.90
C SER A 145 11.36 16.70 -8.02
N ARG A 146 11.83 16.75 -9.27
CA ARG A 146 11.07 16.25 -10.42
C ARG A 146 11.04 14.73 -10.40
N LYS A 147 9.98 14.15 -11.00
CA LYS A 147 9.85 12.69 -11.20
C LYS A 147 11.15 12.08 -11.74
N LEU A 148 11.58 10.95 -11.18
CA LEU A 148 12.85 10.28 -11.49
C LEU A 148 12.99 9.98 -12.99
N SER A 149 11.97 9.42 -13.62
CA SER A 149 12.01 9.10 -15.05
C SER A 149 12.15 10.36 -15.93
N ILE A 150 11.65 11.51 -15.47
CA ILE A 150 11.83 12.81 -16.14
C ILE A 150 13.26 13.32 -15.92
N ARG A 151 13.83 13.17 -14.72
CA ARG A 151 15.22 13.55 -14.43
C ARG A 151 16.21 12.75 -15.30
N LEU A 152 16.02 11.43 -15.41
CA LEU A 152 16.86 10.57 -16.25
C LEU A 152 16.72 10.92 -17.74
N ALA A 153 15.49 11.11 -18.23
CA ALA A 153 15.29 11.56 -19.61
C ALA A 153 15.94 12.93 -19.89
N GLY A 154 15.89 13.84 -18.90
CA GLY A 154 16.56 15.14 -18.95
C GLY A 154 18.09 15.02 -18.98
N LEU A 155 18.68 14.11 -18.21
CA LEU A 155 20.11 13.85 -18.19
C LEU A 155 20.61 13.41 -19.58
N ILE A 156 19.86 12.54 -20.27
CA ILE A 156 20.18 12.16 -21.65
C ILE A 156 20.29 13.41 -22.52
N GLY A 157 19.27 14.27 -22.54
CA GLY A 157 19.28 15.51 -23.33
C GLY A 157 20.48 16.40 -23.00
N GLN A 158 20.79 16.59 -21.71
CA GLN A 158 21.90 17.43 -21.27
C GLN A 158 23.28 16.88 -21.66
N CYS A 159 23.50 15.56 -21.57
CA CYS A 159 24.75 14.95 -22.01
C CYS A 159 24.96 15.10 -23.52
N VAL A 160 23.87 15.00 -24.28
CA VAL A 160 23.87 15.14 -25.74
C VAL A 160 24.20 16.56 -26.17
N ASP A 161 23.59 17.54 -25.52
CA ASP A 161 23.86 18.96 -25.76
C ASP A 161 25.32 19.29 -25.40
N ALA A 162 25.85 18.70 -24.32
CA ALA A 162 27.24 18.91 -23.88
C ALA A 162 28.29 18.27 -24.81
N ALA A 163 28.01 17.10 -25.41
CA ALA A 163 28.95 16.44 -26.33
C ALA A 163 28.85 16.95 -27.79
N GLY A 164 27.70 17.55 -28.13
CA GLY A 164 27.32 17.97 -29.49
C GLY A 164 26.53 16.88 -30.22
N THR A 165 25.34 17.22 -30.70
CA THR A 165 24.37 16.28 -31.31
C THR A 165 24.97 15.44 -32.45
N MET A 166 25.84 16.04 -33.27
CA MET A 166 26.49 15.35 -34.39
C MET A 166 27.52 14.30 -33.98
N ALA A 167 28.09 14.39 -32.78
CA ALA A 167 29.04 13.40 -32.25
C ALA A 167 28.30 12.13 -31.78
N PHE A 168 27.15 12.29 -31.15
CA PHE A 168 26.28 11.19 -30.72
C PHE A 168 25.69 10.40 -31.91
N LEU A 169 25.24 11.11 -32.95
CA LEU A 169 24.75 10.47 -34.18
C LEU A 169 25.83 9.64 -34.90
N ARG A 170 27.09 10.12 -34.89
CA ARG A 170 28.23 9.37 -35.45
C ARG A 170 28.66 8.19 -34.59
N ALA A 171 28.45 8.24 -33.28
CA ALA A 171 28.79 7.16 -32.36
C ALA A 171 27.78 6.00 -32.32
N GLY A 172 26.78 6.00 -33.22
CA GLY A 172 25.80 4.92 -33.32
C GLY A 172 24.85 4.84 -32.13
N VAL A 173 24.77 5.89 -31.30
CA VAL A 173 23.75 6.01 -30.24
C VAL A 173 22.44 6.38 -30.93
N THR A 174 21.84 5.40 -31.60
CA THR A 174 20.65 5.57 -32.44
C THR A 174 19.38 5.07 -31.76
N GLY A 175 19.51 4.38 -30.62
CA GLY A 175 18.40 3.72 -29.91
C GLY A 175 17.26 4.67 -29.54
N LEU A 176 17.58 5.91 -29.16
CA LEU A 176 16.59 6.92 -28.76
C LEU A 176 16.60 8.20 -29.59
N PHE A 177 17.56 8.46 -30.47
CA PHE A 177 17.63 9.75 -31.18
C PHE A 177 16.66 9.90 -32.35
N ARG A 178 16.32 8.80 -33.04
CA ARG A 178 15.24 8.82 -34.03
C ARG A 178 13.86 8.74 -33.36
N GLY A 179 13.84 8.32 -32.10
CA GLY A 179 12.66 8.18 -31.27
C GLY A 179 12.37 9.39 -30.39
N SER A 180 13.31 10.20 -29.91
CA SER A 180 13.11 11.03 -28.69
C SER A 180 12.04 12.11 -28.81
N LYS A 181 11.80 12.71 -29.99
CA LYS A 181 10.63 13.58 -30.21
C LYS A 181 9.33 12.78 -30.34
N MET A 182 9.39 11.62 -31.01
CA MET A 182 8.30 10.64 -31.06
C MET A 182 8.10 9.89 -29.75
N MET A 183 9.07 9.88 -28.83
CA MET A 183 9.08 9.21 -27.54
C MET A 183 8.79 10.21 -26.45
N ALA A 184 9.07 11.50 -26.61
CA ALA A 184 8.40 12.54 -25.83
C ALA A 184 6.90 12.53 -26.17
N LYS A 185 6.55 12.41 -27.46
CA LYS A 185 5.16 12.19 -27.91
C LYS A 185 4.61 10.81 -27.50
N ALA A 186 5.38 9.73 -27.55
CA ALA A 186 4.95 8.39 -27.14
C ALA A 186 5.03 8.18 -25.63
N VAL A 187 5.77 8.99 -24.89
CA VAL A 187 5.65 9.17 -23.44
C VAL A 187 4.37 9.95 -23.20
N GLN A 188 4.03 10.97 -23.99
CA GLN A 188 2.71 11.60 -23.97
C GLN A 188 1.57 10.65 -24.39
N PHE A 189 1.83 9.66 -25.25
CA PHE A 189 0.86 8.72 -25.83
C PHE A 189 0.76 7.40 -25.04
N SER A 190 1.82 6.94 -24.35
CA SER A 190 1.84 5.82 -23.41
C SER A 190 1.44 6.27 -22.00
N LEU A 191 1.60 7.56 -21.68
CA LEU A 191 0.83 8.26 -20.63
C LEU A 191 -0.60 8.60 -21.12
N GLY A 192 -1.08 7.97 -22.20
CA GLY A 192 -2.37 8.20 -22.86
C GLY A 192 -3.61 7.77 -22.07
N SER A 193 -3.42 7.35 -20.83
CA SER A 193 -4.48 7.21 -19.85
C SER A 193 -4.24 8.24 -18.75
N LYS A 194 -5.24 9.02 -18.37
CA LYS A 194 -5.14 9.94 -17.23
C LYS A 194 -4.79 9.19 -15.92
N ARG A 195 -5.06 7.88 -15.85
CA ARG A 195 -4.93 7.03 -14.65
C ARG A 195 -3.49 6.72 -14.20
N PRO A 196 -2.55 6.28 -15.06
CA PRO A 196 -1.15 6.06 -14.65
C PRO A 196 -0.47 7.30 -14.05
N ARG A 197 -0.73 8.49 -14.60
CA ARG A 197 -0.22 9.75 -14.03
C ARG A 197 -0.81 10.05 -12.66
N PHE A 198 -2.10 9.76 -12.48
CA PHE A 198 -2.78 10.00 -11.22
C PHE A 198 -2.34 9.02 -10.12
N THR A 199 -2.11 7.75 -10.48
CA THR A 199 -1.53 6.72 -9.59
C THR A 199 -0.20 7.18 -9.01
N GLN A 200 0.67 7.73 -9.86
CA GLN A 200 1.96 8.28 -9.45
C GLN A 200 1.84 9.48 -8.50
N GLN A 201 0.85 10.36 -8.71
CA GLN A 201 0.58 11.48 -7.81
C GLN A 201 0.13 11.01 -6.43
N VAL A 202 -0.80 10.06 -6.39
CA VAL A 202 -1.29 9.43 -5.14
C VAL A 202 -0.15 8.73 -4.41
N ALA A 203 0.64 7.93 -5.12
CA ALA A 203 1.80 7.23 -4.56
C ALA A 203 2.85 8.19 -4.00
N GLN A 204 3.19 9.26 -4.72
CA GLN A 204 4.14 10.26 -4.23
C GLN A 204 3.59 11.04 -3.03
N ALA A 205 2.30 11.41 -3.03
CA ALA A 205 1.69 12.12 -1.91
C ALA A 205 1.74 11.28 -0.63
N TYR A 206 1.39 10.00 -0.72
CA TYR A 206 1.49 9.05 0.38
C TYR A 206 2.94 8.93 0.90
N LEU A 207 3.90 8.77 -0.01
CA LEU A 207 5.31 8.64 0.34
C LEU A 207 5.88 9.91 0.98
N ASP A 208 5.48 11.09 0.49
CA ASP A 208 5.87 12.37 1.07
C ASP A 208 5.31 12.53 2.49
N ASP A 209 4.09 12.06 2.77
CA ASP A 209 3.50 12.08 4.11
C ASP A 209 4.28 11.18 5.09
N LEU A 210 4.71 9.98 4.66
CA LEU A 210 5.60 9.11 5.45
C LEU A 210 6.98 9.74 5.70
N ALA A 211 7.54 10.42 4.69
CA ALA A 211 8.84 11.05 4.79
C ALA A 211 8.85 12.29 5.69
N ASN A 212 7.69 12.94 5.87
CA ASN A 212 7.58 14.23 6.55
C ASN A 212 7.89 14.16 8.05
N GLY A 213 7.65 13.03 8.70
CA GLY A 213 7.85 12.87 10.14
C GLY A 213 8.15 11.42 10.53
N PRO A 214 8.96 11.23 11.58
CA PRO A 214 9.12 9.91 12.16
C PRO A 214 7.80 9.46 12.79
N ARG A 215 7.62 8.15 12.88
CA ARG A 215 6.51 7.56 13.58
C ARG A 215 6.61 7.89 15.08
N ASP A 216 5.48 8.33 15.66
CA ASP A 216 5.35 8.62 17.08
C ASP A 216 4.44 7.60 17.77
N GLY A 217 5.05 6.60 18.42
CA GLY A 217 4.33 5.57 19.17
C GLY A 217 3.29 4.81 18.33
N ASP A 218 2.12 4.52 18.90
CA ASP A 218 0.96 3.94 18.18
C ASP A 218 0.01 5.04 17.64
N GLY A 219 0.49 6.28 17.53
CA GLY A 219 -0.30 7.41 17.05
C GLY A 219 -0.71 7.26 15.58
N SER A 220 -1.86 7.84 15.22
CA SER A 220 -2.26 7.96 13.82
C SER A 220 -1.42 9.01 13.11
N LEU A 221 -0.89 8.70 11.92
CA LEU A 221 -0.22 9.66 11.07
C LEU A 221 -1.24 10.28 10.09
N PRO A 222 -1.55 11.59 10.18
CA PRO A 222 -2.39 12.25 9.19
C PRO A 222 -1.66 12.32 7.84
N LEU A 223 -2.31 11.86 6.79
CA LEU A 223 -1.81 11.91 5.41
C LEU A 223 -2.27 13.22 4.76
N GLU A 224 -1.63 14.32 5.16
CA GLU A 224 -2.02 15.68 4.79
C GLU A 224 -1.93 15.94 3.29
N ARG A 225 -0.89 15.45 2.62
CA ARG A 225 -0.69 15.63 1.17
C ARG A 225 -1.68 14.80 0.38
N LEU A 226 -1.98 13.59 0.83
CA LEU A 226 -3.04 12.77 0.25
C LEU A 226 -4.42 13.44 0.41
N SER A 227 -4.71 13.99 1.59
CA SER A 227 -5.94 14.75 1.86
C SER A 227 -6.03 16.04 1.02
N ALA A 228 -4.91 16.74 0.84
CA ALA A 228 -4.83 17.90 -0.04
C ALA A 228 -5.03 17.54 -1.52
N LEU A 229 -4.54 16.37 -1.95
CA LEU A 229 -4.74 15.85 -3.30
C LEU A 229 -6.23 15.52 -3.55
N ALA A 230 -6.90 14.90 -2.57
CA ALA A 230 -8.34 14.62 -2.63
C ALA A 230 -9.18 15.90 -2.71
N ARG A 231 -8.81 16.96 -1.97
CA ARG A 231 -9.47 18.28 -2.08
C ARG A 231 -9.35 18.89 -3.48
N ARG A 232 -8.22 18.68 -4.16
CA ARG A 232 -7.95 19.31 -5.48
C ARG A 232 -8.53 18.52 -6.65
N ASN A 233 -8.43 17.20 -6.60
CA ASN A 233 -8.74 16.33 -7.73
C ASN A 233 -10.02 15.49 -7.51
N GLY A 234 -10.58 15.51 -6.29
CA GLY A 234 -11.77 14.77 -5.92
C GLY A 234 -11.46 13.52 -5.10
N THR A 235 -12.20 13.36 -3.99
CA THR A 235 -12.11 12.20 -3.09
C THR A 235 -12.32 10.87 -3.81
N THR A 236 -13.29 10.81 -4.73
CA THR A 236 -13.62 9.56 -5.44
C THR A 236 -12.45 9.03 -6.26
N GLU A 237 -11.74 9.90 -6.97
CA GLU A 237 -10.59 9.50 -7.80
C GLU A 237 -9.44 8.98 -6.94
N VAL A 238 -9.17 9.66 -5.82
CA VAL A 238 -8.13 9.25 -4.85
C VAL A 238 -8.50 7.90 -4.24
N ASN A 239 -9.74 7.70 -3.80
CA ASN A 239 -10.20 6.44 -3.23
C ASN A 239 -10.08 5.27 -4.22
N ILE A 240 -10.52 5.45 -5.47
CA ILE A 240 -10.38 4.43 -6.52
C ILE A 240 -8.91 4.05 -6.71
N THR A 241 -8.02 5.04 -6.74
CA THR A 241 -6.59 4.82 -6.95
C THR A 241 -5.95 4.13 -5.74
N LEU A 242 -6.35 4.49 -4.52
CA LEU A 242 -5.87 3.82 -3.32
C LEU A 242 -6.37 2.37 -3.24
N THR A 243 -7.59 2.07 -3.70
CA THR A 243 -8.08 0.67 -3.79
C THR A 243 -7.36 -0.16 -4.86
N GLU A 244 -6.76 0.48 -5.87
CA GLU A 244 -5.87 -0.19 -6.84
C GLU A 244 -4.47 -0.45 -6.25
N LEU A 245 -4.02 0.40 -5.33
CA LEU A 245 -2.70 0.29 -4.68
C LEU A 245 -2.70 -0.57 -3.42
N PHE A 246 -3.81 -0.61 -2.66
CA PHE A 246 -3.87 -1.26 -1.35
C PHE A 246 -5.11 -2.15 -1.23
N ALA A 247 -5.01 -3.19 -0.41
CA ALA A 247 -6.12 -4.12 -0.22
C ALA A 247 -7.24 -3.44 0.56
N GLN A 248 -8.47 -3.51 0.06
CA GLN A 248 -9.63 -2.94 0.74
C GLN A 248 -10.18 -3.92 1.79
N GLU A 249 -10.10 -3.55 3.07
CA GLU A 249 -10.72 -4.28 4.19
C GLU A 249 -12.19 -3.91 4.34
N THR A 250 -12.47 -2.60 4.36
CA THR A 250 -13.84 -2.05 4.43
C THR A 250 -13.94 -0.83 3.53
N ALA A 251 -15.15 -0.27 3.39
CA ALA A 251 -15.37 0.93 2.58
C ALA A 251 -14.45 2.12 2.96
N ASN A 252 -14.03 2.19 4.22
CA ASN A 252 -13.25 3.30 4.78
C ASN A 252 -11.87 2.87 5.30
N LEU A 253 -11.43 1.64 5.02
CA LEU A 253 -10.17 1.11 5.56
C LEU A 253 -9.43 0.29 4.49
N LEU A 254 -8.18 0.68 4.24
CA LEU A 254 -7.30 0.03 3.27
C LEU A 254 -6.05 -0.50 3.97
N THR A 255 -5.80 -1.80 3.89
CA THR A 255 -4.61 -2.43 4.49
C THR A 255 -3.37 -2.11 3.67
N VAL A 256 -2.37 -1.55 4.32
CA VAL A 256 -1.04 -1.32 3.74
C VAL A 256 -0.10 -2.45 4.17
N ILE A 257 -0.03 -2.72 5.48
CA ILE A 257 0.80 -3.79 6.04
C ILE A 257 -0.09 -4.73 6.84
N ASP A 258 -0.04 -6.00 6.46
CA ASP A 258 -0.78 -7.08 7.11
C ASP A 258 0.17 -7.88 8.03
N PRO A 259 -0.17 -8.05 9.32
CA PRO A 259 0.61 -8.81 10.30
C PRO A 259 0.91 -10.25 9.89
N ARG A 260 0.04 -10.86 9.07
CA ARG A 260 0.22 -12.25 8.60
C ARG A 260 1.52 -12.42 7.82
N PHE A 261 1.95 -11.39 7.08
CA PHE A 261 3.20 -11.40 6.32
C PHE A 261 4.37 -10.76 7.06
N HIS A 262 4.11 -10.12 8.21
CA HIS A 262 5.10 -9.38 8.99
C HIS A 262 4.92 -9.68 10.48
N LEU A 263 5.41 -10.86 10.89
CA LEU A 263 5.33 -11.34 12.27
C LEU A 263 5.88 -10.30 13.25
N GLY A 264 5.13 -10.05 14.33
CA GLY A 264 5.50 -9.07 15.37
C GLY A 264 5.18 -7.62 15.03
N MET A 265 4.53 -7.33 13.90
CA MET A 265 4.05 -5.99 13.56
C MET A 265 2.54 -5.88 13.68
N SER A 266 2.06 -4.75 14.18
CA SER A 266 0.65 -4.40 14.12
C SER A 266 0.22 -4.08 12.69
N ALA A 267 -1.05 -4.32 12.38
CA ALA A 267 -1.61 -3.99 11.08
C ALA A 267 -1.55 -2.47 10.87
N LEU A 268 -1.13 -2.05 9.69
CA LEU A 268 -1.20 -0.65 9.28
C LEU A 268 -2.23 -0.51 8.17
N SER A 269 -3.18 0.39 8.41
CA SER A 269 -4.27 0.63 7.47
C SER A 269 -4.49 2.13 7.28
N ILE A 270 -4.82 2.54 6.06
CA ILE A 270 -5.27 3.89 5.74
C ILE A 270 -6.76 3.95 6.08
N ARG A 271 -7.10 4.76 7.08
CA ARG A 271 -8.48 5.11 7.43
C ARG A 271 -8.90 6.32 6.61
N ILE A 272 -10.00 6.16 5.87
CA ILE A 272 -10.65 7.21 5.10
C ILE A 272 -11.74 7.81 5.99
N VAL A 273 -11.64 9.10 6.30
CA VAL A 273 -12.67 9.84 7.01
C VAL A 273 -13.45 10.66 5.98
N PRO A 274 -14.71 10.31 5.71
CA PRO A 274 -15.54 11.04 4.76
C PRO A 274 -15.70 12.50 5.18
N ALA A 275 -15.73 13.39 4.19
CA ALA A 275 -16.01 14.78 4.44
C ALA A 275 -17.40 14.97 5.06
N ARG A 276 -17.50 15.89 6.02
CA ARG A 276 -18.78 16.26 6.64
C ARG A 276 -19.59 17.22 5.76
N ASN A 277 -18.91 17.99 4.90
CA ASN A 277 -19.49 18.98 3.98
C ASN A 277 -18.92 18.82 2.57
N GLN A 278 -19.61 19.31 1.54
CA GLN A 278 -19.13 19.29 0.15
C GLN A 278 -17.86 20.12 -0.10
N GLU A 279 -17.59 21.13 0.74
CA GLU A 279 -16.38 21.97 0.65
C GLU A 279 -15.16 21.32 1.31
N ASP A 280 -15.39 20.37 2.22
CA ASP A 280 -14.33 19.60 2.86
C ASP A 280 -13.99 18.39 1.98
N GLY A 281 -12.70 18.12 1.75
CA GLY A 281 -12.26 16.86 1.15
C GLY A 281 -12.20 15.76 2.22
N ALA A 282 -12.24 14.50 1.81
CA ALA A 282 -11.98 13.41 2.76
C ALA A 282 -10.57 13.55 3.33
N THR A 283 -10.42 13.21 4.61
CA THR A 283 -9.11 13.13 5.26
C THR A 283 -8.69 11.68 5.37
N TYR A 284 -7.38 11.45 5.29
CA TYR A 284 -6.79 10.12 5.31
C TYR A 284 -5.80 10.06 6.45
N ASP A 285 -5.89 9.02 7.27
CA ASP A 285 -4.97 8.77 8.37
C ASP A 285 -4.37 7.38 8.22
N LEU A 286 -3.06 7.24 8.36
CA LEU A 286 -2.42 5.95 8.54
C LEU A 286 -2.52 5.57 10.02
N ILE A 287 -3.29 4.53 10.30
CA ILE A 287 -3.55 4.05 11.66
C ILE A 287 -2.93 2.68 11.87
N GLN A 288 -2.51 2.43 13.11
CA GLN A 288 -2.12 1.12 13.57
C GLN A 288 -3.34 0.44 14.20
N ALA A 289 -3.82 -0.63 13.58
CA ALA A 289 -4.82 -1.47 14.21
C ALA A 289 -4.10 -2.30 15.30
N ASN A 290 -4.27 -1.86 16.55
CA ASN A 290 -3.80 -2.62 17.68
C ASN A 290 -4.61 -3.90 17.79
N ALA A 291 -3.94 -5.04 17.57
CA ALA A 291 -4.35 -6.29 18.18
C ALA A 291 -4.32 -6.07 19.70
N ARG A 292 -5.50 -5.80 20.29
CA ARG A 292 -5.74 -5.54 21.72
C ARG A 292 -5.14 -4.24 22.27
N SER A 293 -5.85 -3.12 22.15
CA SER A 293 -5.74 -2.05 23.16
C SER A 293 -6.95 -2.13 24.09
N SER A 294 -6.83 -2.96 25.12
CA SER A 294 -7.65 -2.90 26.31
C SER A 294 -7.33 -1.62 27.11
N LYS A 295 -8.39 -0.92 27.49
CA LYS A 295 -8.54 -0.06 28.68
C LYS A 295 -7.81 1.30 28.72
N LYS A 296 -8.69 2.31 28.82
CA LYS A 296 -8.80 3.31 29.91
C LYS A 296 -8.37 4.74 29.53
N SER A 297 -9.33 5.48 28.98
CA SER A 297 -9.50 6.90 29.33
C SER A 297 -10.86 7.06 30.02
N ALA A 298 -10.81 7.15 31.35
CA ALA A 298 -11.92 7.68 32.11
C ALA A 298 -11.90 9.20 31.96
N ASN A 299 -12.96 9.79 31.39
CA ASN A 299 -13.76 10.80 32.07
C ASN A 299 -14.93 11.32 31.23
N ALA A 300 -16.05 11.45 31.95
CA ALA A 300 -17.15 12.39 31.81
C ALA A 300 -18.19 12.16 30.69
N ASP A 301 -19.25 11.47 31.09
CA ASP A 301 -20.67 11.77 30.86
C ASP A 301 -21.04 12.73 29.72
N ALA A 302 -21.66 12.15 28.69
CA ALA A 302 -22.92 12.66 28.16
C ALA A 302 -23.70 11.50 27.54
N ALA A 303 -24.86 11.21 28.12
CA ALA A 303 -25.77 10.16 27.70
C ALA A 303 -26.17 10.28 26.21
N ASN A 304 -25.93 9.23 25.44
CA ASN A 304 -26.83 8.83 24.37
C ASN A 304 -26.73 7.32 24.16
N VAL A 305 -27.88 6.65 24.16
CA VAL A 305 -28.03 5.20 24.21
C VAL A 305 -27.25 4.51 23.09
N ASP A 306 -26.36 3.60 23.49
CA ASP A 306 -25.45 2.81 22.68
C ASP A 306 -26.13 2.07 21.53
N ALA A 307 -25.83 2.50 20.30
CA ALA A 307 -25.78 1.59 19.16
C ALA A 307 -24.33 1.12 19.03
N ASP A 308 -24.03 0.03 19.72
CA ASP A 308 -22.71 -0.60 19.78
C ASP A 308 -22.17 -0.84 18.34
N PRO A 309 -21.11 -0.13 17.89
CA PRO A 309 -20.68 -0.09 16.49
C PRO A 309 -19.88 -1.34 16.06
N THR A 310 -19.69 -2.29 16.97
CA THR A 310 -18.96 -3.54 16.75
C THR A 310 -19.80 -4.49 15.90
N SER A 311 -19.19 -4.98 14.82
CA SER A 311 -19.79 -5.99 13.92
C SER A 311 -20.35 -7.14 14.76
N PRO A 312 -21.57 -7.65 14.48
CA PRO A 312 -22.16 -8.74 15.27
C PRO A 312 -21.30 -10.02 15.23
N TRP A 313 -20.42 -10.15 14.23
CA TRP A 313 -19.45 -11.23 14.11
C TRP A 313 -18.27 -11.13 15.09
N GLU A 314 -18.00 -9.95 15.62
CA GLU A 314 -16.88 -9.62 16.53
C GLU A 314 -17.33 -9.51 18.00
N ARG A 315 -18.64 -9.60 18.25
CA ARG A 315 -19.20 -9.58 19.61
C ARG A 315 -18.98 -10.94 20.28
N GLU A 316 -18.09 -10.97 21.27
CA GLU A 316 -17.93 -12.12 22.16
C GLU A 316 -19.22 -12.33 22.97
N GLY A 317 -19.75 -13.56 23.00
CA GLY A 317 -20.96 -13.91 23.76
C GLY A 317 -22.30 -13.49 23.16
N ILE A 318 -22.37 -13.17 21.86
CA ILE A 318 -23.66 -12.88 21.19
C ILE A 318 -24.62 -14.08 21.31
N THR A 319 -25.81 -13.86 21.88
CA THR A 319 -26.77 -14.94 22.14
C THR A 319 -27.74 -15.13 20.97
N LYS A 320 -28.42 -16.29 20.93
CA LYS A 320 -29.53 -16.54 19.98
C LYS A 320 -30.58 -15.42 20.01
N LYS A 321 -30.88 -14.89 21.20
CA LYS A 321 -31.86 -13.81 21.39
C LYS A 321 -31.39 -12.50 20.74
N ASP A 322 -30.11 -12.19 20.87
CA ASP A 322 -29.50 -10.99 20.27
C ASP A 322 -29.52 -11.08 18.75
N TRP A 323 -29.19 -12.25 18.20
CA TRP A 323 -29.32 -12.53 16.77
C TRP A 323 -30.76 -12.38 16.27
N SER A 324 -31.76 -12.96 16.96
CA SER A 324 -33.16 -12.82 16.58
C SER A 324 -33.64 -11.36 16.59
N MET A 325 -33.23 -10.56 17.57
CA MET A 325 -33.55 -9.13 17.61
C MET A 325 -32.88 -8.37 16.47
N LEU A 326 -31.59 -8.64 16.22
CA LEU A 326 -30.82 -8.00 15.16
C LEU A 326 -31.37 -8.31 13.76
N LEU A 327 -31.66 -9.58 13.46
CA LEU A 327 -32.21 -10.00 12.17
C LEU A 327 -33.59 -9.38 11.93
N ARG A 328 -34.44 -9.35 12.96
CA ARG A 328 -35.78 -8.72 12.87
C ARG A 328 -35.67 -7.23 12.58
N ASP A 329 -34.78 -6.53 13.27
CA ASP A 329 -34.58 -5.09 13.10
C ASP A 329 -33.99 -4.77 11.72
N LEU A 330 -33.03 -5.56 11.25
CA LEU A 330 -32.45 -5.40 9.91
C LEU A 330 -33.45 -5.70 8.81
N ALA A 331 -34.26 -6.76 8.94
CA ALA A 331 -35.32 -7.09 7.99
C ALA A 331 -36.37 -5.95 7.93
N LYS A 332 -36.76 -5.39 9.09
CA LYS A 332 -37.72 -4.28 9.17
C LYS A 332 -37.21 -2.99 8.53
N ARG A 333 -35.93 -2.65 8.75
CA ARG A 333 -35.32 -1.41 8.25
C ARG A 333 -34.68 -1.55 6.87
N LYS A 334 -34.72 -2.74 6.25
CA LYS A 334 -33.97 -3.10 5.03
C LYS A 334 -32.47 -2.78 5.16
N GLY A 335 -31.93 -2.96 6.36
CA GLY A 335 -30.52 -2.74 6.66
C GLY A 335 -29.65 -3.83 6.05
N LYS A 336 -28.37 -3.50 5.80
CA LYS A 336 -27.41 -4.46 5.27
C LYS A 336 -26.59 -5.09 6.40
N LEU A 337 -26.54 -6.42 6.45
CA LEU A 337 -25.65 -7.19 7.32
C LEU A 337 -24.36 -7.53 6.56
N ASP A 338 -23.22 -7.35 7.22
CA ASP A 338 -21.92 -7.74 6.65
C ASP A 338 -21.81 -9.27 6.63
N PRO A 339 -21.12 -9.87 5.64
CA PRO A 339 -20.91 -11.31 5.60
C PRO A 339 -20.04 -11.77 6.77
N PRO A 340 -20.14 -13.05 7.17
CA PRO A 340 -19.24 -13.60 8.18
C PRO A 340 -17.77 -13.49 7.69
N PRO A 341 -16.81 -13.22 8.60
CA PRO A 341 -15.39 -13.08 8.25
C PRO A 341 -14.84 -14.32 7.54
N ARG A 342 -14.03 -14.14 6.49
CA ARG A 342 -13.59 -15.25 5.61
C ARG A 342 -12.66 -16.26 6.29
N GLU A 343 -11.94 -15.87 7.33
CA GLU A 343 -11.03 -16.75 8.08
C GLU A 343 -11.77 -17.43 9.24
N ASN A 344 -11.79 -18.78 9.23
CA ASN A 344 -12.35 -19.64 10.28
C ASN A 344 -13.77 -19.23 10.70
N ALA A 345 -14.58 -18.75 9.75
CA ALA A 345 -15.92 -18.23 10.00
C ALA A 345 -16.79 -19.23 10.79
N ARG A 346 -16.70 -20.51 10.39
CA ARG A 346 -17.51 -21.61 10.93
C ARG A 346 -17.11 -22.05 12.34
N ASP A 347 -15.92 -21.66 12.80
CA ASP A 347 -15.41 -21.98 14.14
C ASP A 347 -15.72 -20.88 15.16
N ARG A 348 -16.21 -19.72 14.70
CA ARG A 348 -16.54 -18.60 15.58
C ARG A 348 -17.85 -18.86 16.32
N GLU A 349 -17.86 -18.56 17.61
CA GLU A 349 -19.06 -18.67 18.47
C GLU A 349 -20.25 -17.87 17.92
N SER A 350 -20.02 -16.68 17.36
CA SER A 350 -21.05 -15.83 16.77
C SER A 350 -21.73 -16.49 15.56
N TYR A 351 -20.95 -17.18 14.73
CA TYR A 351 -21.45 -17.95 13.59
C TYR A 351 -22.20 -19.19 14.06
N LEU A 352 -21.62 -19.96 14.98
CA LEU A 352 -22.25 -21.15 15.55
C LEU A 352 -23.58 -20.80 16.24
N SER A 353 -23.65 -19.70 16.99
CA SER A 353 -24.90 -19.25 17.62
C SER A 353 -25.98 -18.84 16.60
N LEU A 354 -25.61 -18.24 15.47
CA LEU A 354 -26.55 -17.87 14.42
C LEU A 354 -27.05 -19.09 13.65
N ARG A 355 -26.13 -20.00 13.32
CA ARG A 355 -26.43 -21.28 12.67
C ARG A 355 -27.38 -22.12 13.52
N GLU A 356 -27.09 -22.22 14.80
CA GLU A 356 -27.92 -22.88 15.80
C GLU A 356 -29.32 -22.24 15.92
N LEU A 357 -29.42 -20.91 15.81
CA LEU A 357 -30.70 -20.22 15.75
C LEU A 357 -31.48 -20.59 14.48
N ILE A 358 -30.82 -20.67 13.31
CA ILE A 358 -31.44 -21.09 12.04
C ILE A 358 -32.00 -22.52 12.14
N LEU A 359 -31.31 -23.42 12.83
CA LEU A 359 -31.75 -24.80 13.02
C LEU A 359 -33.00 -24.89 13.93
N THR A 360 -33.07 -24.04 14.95
CA THR A 360 -34.06 -24.16 16.04
C THR A 360 -35.29 -23.26 15.92
N ASP A 361 -35.23 -22.13 15.19
CA ASP A 361 -36.32 -21.14 15.15
C ASP A 361 -36.79 -20.82 13.71
N GLY A 362 -38.03 -21.20 13.40
CA GLY A 362 -38.66 -20.94 12.09
C GLY A 362 -38.94 -19.48 11.80
N ALA A 363 -39.26 -18.67 12.82
CA ALA A 363 -39.46 -17.23 12.65
C ALA A 363 -38.13 -16.52 12.38
N ALA A 364 -37.04 -16.96 13.03
CA ALA A 364 -35.71 -16.46 12.76
C ALA A 364 -35.26 -16.76 11.32
N ARG A 365 -35.55 -17.95 10.78
CA ARG A 365 -35.29 -18.29 9.36
C ARG A 365 -35.97 -17.30 8.41
N LYS A 366 -37.22 -16.94 8.67
CA LYS A 366 -37.96 -15.95 7.86
C LYS A 366 -37.32 -14.57 7.91
N PHE A 367 -36.88 -14.11 9.08
CA PHE A 367 -36.17 -12.83 9.19
C PHE A 367 -34.82 -12.89 8.50
N PHE A 368 -34.06 -13.97 8.67
CA PHE A 368 -32.76 -14.20 8.06
C PHE A 368 -32.81 -14.08 6.53
N LEU A 369 -33.76 -14.76 5.87
CA LEU A 369 -33.96 -14.68 4.42
C LEU A 369 -34.43 -13.29 3.96
N GLY A 370 -34.99 -12.48 4.86
CA GLY A 370 -35.40 -11.09 4.59
C GLY A 370 -34.29 -10.04 4.78
N VAL A 371 -33.15 -10.40 5.36
CA VAL A 371 -32.01 -9.50 5.57
C VAL A 371 -31.26 -9.28 4.25
N HIS A 372 -30.84 -8.04 4.01
CA HIS A 372 -29.98 -7.72 2.88
C HIS A 372 -28.52 -7.91 3.29
N TRP A 373 -27.71 -8.56 2.45
CA TRP A 373 -26.32 -8.89 2.77
C TRP A 373 -25.33 -8.03 1.96
N LYS A 374 -24.23 -7.57 2.56
CA LYS A 374 -23.11 -6.90 1.85
C LYS A 374 -22.17 -7.93 1.18
N GLY A 375 -22.75 -8.83 0.39
CA GLY A 375 -22.10 -10.01 -0.21
C GLY A 375 -23.02 -11.23 -0.12
N ARG A 376 -22.66 -12.38 -0.74
CA ARG A 376 -23.40 -13.63 -0.55
C ARG A 376 -22.70 -14.50 0.52
N PRO A 377 -23.26 -14.67 1.73
CA PRO A 377 -22.92 -15.79 2.59
C PRO A 377 -23.61 -17.04 2.04
N SER A 378 -23.05 -17.62 0.97
CA SER A 378 -23.73 -18.64 0.18
C SER A 378 -24.15 -19.84 1.02
N SER A 379 -23.31 -20.33 1.92
CA SER A 379 -23.57 -21.55 2.70
C SER A 379 -24.78 -21.46 3.65
N LEU A 380 -24.83 -20.48 4.56
CA LEU A 380 -25.95 -20.34 5.53
C LEU A 380 -27.27 -19.97 4.86
N VAL A 381 -27.21 -19.22 3.76
CA VAL A 381 -28.42 -18.88 2.99
C VAL A 381 -29.00 -20.15 2.37
N LEU A 382 -28.16 -20.97 1.73
CA LEU A 382 -28.60 -22.25 1.15
C LEU A 382 -29.15 -23.20 2.23
N LEU A 383 -28.48 -23.30 3.39
CA LEU A 383 -28.99 -24.09 4.52
C LEU A 383 -30.34 -23.55 5.02
N CYS A 384 -30.47 -22.24 5.21
CA CYS A 384 -31.72 -21.63 5.68
C CYS A 384 -32.86 -21.80 4.67
N GLU A 385 -32.57 -21.73 3.36
CA GLU A 385 -33.54 -21.99 2.31
C GLU A 385 -33.98 -23.46 2.28
N LEU A 386 -33.03 -24.39 2.37
CA LEU A 386 -33.31 -25.83 2.44
C LEU A 386 -34.21 -26.16 3.63
N LEU A 387 -33.90 -25.64 4.82
CA LEU A 387 -34.70 -25.87 6.03
C LEU A 387 -36.07 -25.18 6.00
N SER A 388 -36.19 -24.06 5.28
CA SER A 388 -37.47 -23.34 5.16
C SER A 388 -38.40 -23.95 4.10
N LYS A 389 -37.83 -24.46 3.00
CA LYS A 389 -38.60 -25.02 1.86
C LYS A 389 -38.74 -26.54 1.94
N GLY A 390 -37.92 -27.23 2.75
CA GLY A 390 -37.85 -28.70 2.86
C GLY A 390 -37.09 -29.38 1.72
N SER A 391 -36.89 -28.68 0.59
CA SER A 391 -36.07 -29.15 -0.53
C SER A 391 -35.38 -27.98 -1.22
N LEU A 392 -34.16 -28.20 -1.69
CA LEU A 392 -33.36 -27.22 -2.43
C LEU A 392 -32.72 -27.88 -3.65
N VAL A 393 -32.92 -27.25 -4.81
CA VAL A 393 -32.14 -27.51 -6.02
C VAL A 393 -31.12 -26.38 -6.13
N PRO A 394 -29.80 -26.66 -6.14
CA PRO A 394 -28.78 -25.64 -6.36
C PRO A 394 -28.99 -24.92 -7.70
N ASP A 395 -28.93 -23.59 -7.70
CA ASP A 395 -29.09 -22.79 -8.92
C ASP A 395 -27.82 -22.81 -9.79
N VAL A 396 -26.65 -22.95 -9.15
CA VAL A 396 -25.33 -23.03 -9.79
C VAL A 396 -24.57 -24.22 -9.22
N GLU A 397 -23.67 -24.82 -10.02
CA GLU A 397 -22.88 -26.00 -9.64
C GLU A 397 -22.13 -25.80 -8.30
N THR A 398 -21.60 -24.60 -8.05
CA THR A 398 -20.87 -24.26 -6.82
C THR A 398 -21.74 -24.09 -5.58
N ASP A 399 -23.06 -23.91 -5.73
CA ASP A 399 -23.98 -23.83 -4.59
C ASP A 399 -24.09 -25.18 -3.88
N GLY A 400 -23.97 -26.29 -4.62
CA GLY A 400 -23.88 -27.63 -4.04
C GLY A 400 -22.69 -27.76 -3.11
N ASP A 401 -21.50 -27.39 -3.58
CA ASP A 401 -20.25 -27.45 -2.80
C ASP A 401 -20.32 -26.58 -1.53
N TYR A 402 -20.93 -25.38 -1.61
CA TYR A 402 -21.09 -24.51 -0.45
C TYR A 402 -22.06 -25.07 0.59
N LEU A 403 -23.10 -25.78 0.16
CA LEU A 403 -24.06 -26.41 1.05
C LEU A 403 -23.45 -27.66 1.70
N GLU A 404 -22.80 -28.53 0.93
CA GLU A 404 -22.14 -29.73 1.48
C GLU A 404 -21.06 -29.34 2.49
N ALA A 405 -20.23 -28.33 2.21
CA ALA A 405 -19.25 -27.81 3.16
C ALA A 405 -19.89 -27.24 4.45
N GLU A 406 -21.15 -26.84 4.43
CA GLU A 406 -21.89 -26.41 5.62
C GLU A 406 -22.47 -27.59 6.40
N LEU A 407 -22.88 -28.64 5.71
CA LEU A 407 -23.42 -29.87 6.31
C LEU A 407 -22.31 -30.73 6.92
N ASP A 408 -21.17 -30.85 6.24
CA ASP A 408 -19.98 -31.57 6.71
C ASP A 408 -19.39 -30.96 7.99
N HIS A 409 -19.55 -29.64 8.19
CA HIS A 409 -19.15 -28.97 9.43
C HIS A 409 -20.06 -29.30 10.63
N ILE A 410 -21.12 -30.09 10.44
CA ILE A 410 -22.01 -30.59 11.52
C ILE A 410 -21.65 -32.02 11.92
N ASP A 411 -21.20 -32.81 10.95
CA ASP A 411 -21.01 -34.24 11.10
C ASP A 411 -19.68 -34.53 11.82
N GLN A 412 -19.69 -34.37 13.15
CA GLN A 412 -18.50 -34.63 13.97
C GLN A 412 -18.38 -36.06 14.47
N ASP A 413 -19.38 -36.92 14.27
CA ASP A 413 -19.31 -38.33 14.61
C ASP A 413 -20.61 -38.94 14.10
N LEU A 414 -20.55 -39.86 13.14
CA LEU A 414 -21.41 -41.04 12.98
C LEU A 414 -21.11 -41.72 11.64
N GLU A 415 -21.29 -43.05 11.59
CA GLU A 415 -21.15 -43.90 10.40
C GLU A 415 -22.26 -43.61 9.36
N GLY A 416 -22.27 -42.39 8.80
CA GLY A 416 -23.26 -41.92 7.83
C GLY A 416 -23.09 -42.51 6.43
N ARG A 417 -24.20 -42.72 5.72
CA ARG A 417 -24.16 -43.06 4.29
C ARG A 417 -23.76 -41.83 3.48
N GLU A 418 -22.93 -42.00 2.46
CA GLU A 418 -22.50 -40.92 1.58
C GLU A 418 -23.71 -40.12 1.03
N GLY A 419 -23.79 -38.83 1.38
CA GLY A 419 -24.90 -37.95 0.99
C GLY A 419 -26.09 -37.91 1.96
N GLU A 420 -25.94 -38.37 3.19
CA GLU A 420 -26.92 -38.18 4.28
C GLU A 420 -26.23 -37.56 5.50
N TRP A 421 -26.79 -36.46 6.02
CA TRP A 421 -26.24 -35.71 7.16
C TRP A 421 -27.26 -35.60 8.29
N ASP A 422 -26.85 -35.85 9.53
CA ASP A 422 -27.59 -35.45 10.74
C ASP A 422 -27.14 -34.03 11.13
N VAL A 423 -28.04 -33.07 10.95
CA VAL A 423 -27.78 -31.63 11.09
C VAL A 423 -28.06 -31.18 12.53
N GLY A 424 -28.46 -32.11 13.42
CA GLY A 424 -28.86 -31.82 14.79
C GLY A 424 -30.28 -31.23 14.88
N HIS A 425 -30.79 -31.12 16.11
CA HIS A 425 -32.14 -30.63 16.40
C HIS A 425 -33.27 -31.37 15.67
N GLY A 426 -33.04 -32.65 15.34
CA GLY A 426 -34.01 -33.51 14.67
C GLY A 426 -34.13 -33.26 13.16
N TRP A 427 -33.16 -32.57 12.56
CA TRP A 427 -33.05 -32.39 11.11
C TRP A 427 -32.10 -33.40 10.49
N THR A 428 -32.57 -34.12 9.47
CA THR A 428 -31.72 -34.92 8.58
C THR A 428 -31.78 -34.37 7.16
N VAL A 429 -30.63 -34.27 6.50
CA VAL A 429 -30.53 -33.81 5.11
C VAL A 429 -30.04 -34.96 4.24
N VAL A 430 -30.71 -35.19 3.12
CA VAL A 430 -30.36 -36.23 2.16
C VAL A 430 -30.12 -35.61 0.79
N ARG A 431 -29.01 -35.98 0.16
CA ARG A 431 -28.68 -35.72 -1.24
C ARG A 431 -29.35 -36.75 -2.12
N GLU A 432 -30.28 -36.31 -2.95
CA GLU A 432 -31.00 -37.12 -3.92
C GLU A 432 -30.50 -36.77 -5.34
N LYS A 433 -30.21 -37.79 -6.16
CA LYS A 433 -30.00 -37.58 -7.60
C LYS A 433 -31.37 -37.47 -8.27
N GLY A 434 -31.70 -36.28 -8.75
CA GLY A 434 -32.94 -36.02 -9.48
C GLY A 434 -32.93 -36.65 -10.88
N THR A 435 -34.11 -36.76 -11.49
CA THR A 435 -34.26 -37.12 -12.90
C THR A 435 -33.55 -36.09 -13.78
N GLY A 436 -32.53 -36.53 -14.54
CA GLY A 436 -31.70 -35.66 -15.38
C GLY A 436 -30.27 -35.42 -14.86
N GLY A 437 -29.87 -36.07 -13.77
CA GLY A 437 -28.50 -35.95 -13.23
C GLY A 437 -28.27 -34.72 -12.36
N VAL A 438 -29.32 -33.94 -12.06
CA VAL A 438 -29.26 -32.76 -11.19
C VAL A 438 -29.30 -33.18 -9.73
N THR A 439 -28.33 -32.72 -8.95
CA THR A 439 -28.27 -32.97 -7.50
C THR A 439 -29.33 -32.13 -6.78
N THR A 440 -30.16 -32.77 -5.96
CA THR A 440 -31.18 -32.12 -5.13
C THR A 440 -30.94 -32.45 -3.66
N TYR A 441 -31.24 -31.53 -2.75
CA TYR A 441 -31.17 -31.76 -1.31
C TYR A 441 -32.56 -31.74 -0.70
N ARG A 442 -32.83 -32.67 0.22
CA ARG A 442 -34.09 -32.72 0.98
C ARG A 442 -33.80 -32.72 2.47
N ALA A 443 -34.40 -31.78 3.18
CA ALA A 443 -34.37 -31.74 4.64
C ALA A 443 -35.64 -32.39 5.20
N LYS A 444 -35.46 -33.35 6.12
CA LYS A 444 -36.51 -34.00 6.89
C LYS A 444 -36.32 -33.61 8.35
N GLY A 445 -37.24 -32.80 8.86
CA GLY A 445 -37.28 -32.42 10.27
C GLY A 445 -38.61 -32.83 10.90
N LYS A 446 -38.64 -32.99 12.22
CA LYS A 446 -39.92 -33.10 12.95
C LYS A 446 -40.69 -31.78 12.76
N PRO A 447 -41.92 -31.79 12.22
CA PRO A 447 -42.70 -30.57 12.09
C PRO A 447 -43.15 -30.16 13.50
N GLY A 448 -42.59 -29.06 14.01
CA GLY A 448 -42.92 -28.53 15.32
C GLY A 448 -42.62 -27.03 15.37
N ASP A 449 -43.70 -26.26 15.25
CA ASP A 449 -43.92 -24.81 15.41
C ASP A 449 -43.49 -23.83 14.29
#